data_AF-A0AAD9TNJ0-F1
#
_entry.id   AF-A0AAD9TNJ0-F1
#
_cell.length_a   1.000
_cell.length_b   1.000
_cell.length_c   1.000
_cell.angle_alpha   90.00
_cell.angle_beta   90.00
_cell.angle_gamma   90.00
#
_symmetry.space_group_name_H-M   'P 1'
#
loop_
_entity.id
_entity.type
_entity.pdbx_description
1 polymer ?
#
loop_
_entity_poly.entity_id
_entity_poly.type
_entity_poly.pdbx_seq_one_letter_code
_entity_poly.pdbx_strand_id
1 'polypeptide(L)'
;MKDAPGNTLETKVQKGISLAFLSDQKLTLVQQLNQYWPSFTSKTNVNFWKYEWTKHGSTQMPITPKLYFQSAINLGNQFDILVALIKNDVVPNGTSYETLSFVSAITSETKMQNVMLHSKDNFLSKVRLCVNYAATNYAPCNAKELGHTVRTCGH
;
A
#
# COMPACT_ATOMS: atom_id res chain seq x y z
N MET A 1 26.31 -29.93 -44.55
CA MET A 1 24.90 -30.38 -44.58
C MET A 1 24.65 -31.14 -43.27
N LYS A 2 23.71 -30.64 -42.47
CA LYS A 2 23.13 -31.18 -41.21
C LYS A 2 23.97 -31.04 -39.93
N ASP A 3 23.55 -30.06 -39.13
CA ASP A 3 23.74 -29.96 -37.68
C ASP A 3 22.90 -31.00 -36.92
N ALA A 4 23.46 -31.55 -35.85
CA ALA A 4 22.82 -31.91 -34.57
C ALA A 4 23.88 -32.59 -33.67
N PRO A 5 24.05 -32.17 -32.41
CA PRO A 5 23.16 -32.70 -31.37
C PRO A 5 22.80 -31.67 -30.28
N GLY A 6 21.51 -31.40 -30.11
CA GLY A 6 20.99 -30.72 -28.93
C GLY A 6 20.90 -31.70 -27.74
N ASN A 7 21.85 -31.62 -26.81
CA ASN A 7 21.67 -32.16 -25.45
C ASN A 7 20.59 -31.28 -24.78
N THR A 8 19.42 -31.79 -24.36
CA THR A 8 19.12 -32.67 -23.22
C THR A 8 19.62 -32.14 -21.88
N LEU A 9 19.11 -30.98 -21.46
CA LEU A 9 18.91 -30.58 -20.04
C LEU A 9 17.87 -29.45 -19.87
N GLU A 10 17.47 -28.75 -20.93
CA GLU A 10 16.41 -27.72 -20.87
C GLU A 10 14.97 -28.26 -21.04
N THR A 11 14.78 -29.55 -21.34
CA THR A 11 13.46 -30.08 -21.74
C THR A 11 12.72 -30.88 -20.65
N LYS A 12 13.13 -30.84 -19.39
CA LYS A 12 12.47 -31.62 -18.31
C LYS A 12 11.99 -30.87 -17.07
N VAL A 13 12.01 -29.53 -17.04
CA VAL A 13 11.38 -28.75 -15.94
C VAL A 13 10.47 -27.62 -16.46
N GLN A 14 9.71 -27.89 -17.53
CA GLN A 14 8.69 -26.94 -18.01
C GLN A 14 7.39 -27.67 -18.39
N LYS A 15 6.89 -28.53 -17.50
CA LYS A 15 5.54 -29.11 -17.65
C LYS A 15 4.69 -28.78 -16.42
N GLY A 16 3.93 -27.69 -16.55
CA GLY A 16 2.60 -27.60 -15.94
C GLY A 16 2.50 -27.01 -14.53
N ILE A 17 2.98 -25.78 -14.32
CA ILE A 17 2.25 -24.88 -13.42
C ILE A 17 1.54 -23.88 -14.32
N SER A 18 0.23 -24.05 -14.49
CA SER A 18 -0.59 -23.06 -15.19
C SER A 18 -0.51 -21.74 -14.41
N LEU A 19 -0.33 -20.61 -15.09
CA LEU A 19 -0.53 -19.28 -14.47
C LEU A 19 -1.93 -19.17 -13.83
N ALA A 20 -2.92 -19.92 -14.34
CA ALA A 20 -4.24 -20.03 -13.73
C ALA A 20 -4.20 -20.69 -12.34
N PHE A 21 -3.29 -21.64 -12.11
CA PHE A 21 -3.10 -22.29 -10.80
C PHE A 21 -2.49 -21.33 -9.76
N LEU A 22 -1.63 -20.39 -10.21
CA LEU A 22 -1.12 -19.32 -9.36
C LEU A 22 -2.16 -18.22 -9.12
N SER A 23 -3.05 -17.96 -10.08
CA SER A 23 -4.12 -16.97 -9.92
C SER A 23 -5.30 -17.43 -9.05
N ASP A 24 -5.48 -18.74 -8.87
CA ASP A 24 -6.65 -19.30 -8.17
C ASP A 24 -6.46 -19.41 -6.64
N GLN A 25 -5.23 -19.25 -6.15
CA GLN A 25 -4.94 -19.25 -4.71
C GLN A 25 -5.15 -17.86 -4.12
N LYS A 26 -6.41 -17.53 -3.78
CA LYS A 26 -6.70 -16.34 -2.98
C LYS A 26 -6.03 -16.50 -1.61
N LEU A 27 -5.00 -15.68 -1.36
CA LEU A 27 -4.31 -15.62 -0.06
C LEU A 27 -5.31 -15.48 1.09
N THR A 28 -5.06 -16.21 2.18
CA THR A 28 -5.77 -15.98 3.44
C THR A 28 -5.52 -14.56 3.95
N LEU A 29 -6.42 -14.02 4.78
CA LEU A 29 -6.25 -12.68 5.35
C LEU A 29 -4.93 -12.54 6.11
N VAL A 30 -4.47 -13.58 6.80
CA VAL A 30 -3.17 -13.57 7.50
C VAL A 30 -2.00 -13.48 6.52
N GLN A 31 -2.05 -14.20 5.40
CA GLN A 31 -1.03 -14.10 4.35
C GLN A 31 -1.02 -12.70 3.73
N GLN A 32 -2.19 -12.14 3.45
CA GLN A 32 -2.32 -10.76 2.94
C GLN A 32 -1.76 -9.74 3.93
N LEU A 33 -2.10 -9.86 5.23
CA LEU A 33 -1.57 -8.96 6.26
C LEU A 33 -0.05 -9.08 6.41
N ASN A 34 0.51 -10.29 6.30
CA ASN A 34 1.97 -10.47 6.31
C ASN A 34 2.65 -9.80 5.12
N GLN A 35 2.02 -9.83 3.94
CA GLN A 35 2.57 -9.23 2.73
C GLN A 35 2.44 -7.71 2.72
N TYR A 36 1.26 -7.18 3.05
CA TYR A 36 0.91 -5.79 2.82
C TYR A 36 0.89 -4.92 4.08
N TRP A 37 0.83 -5.54 5.27
CA TRP A 37 0.81 -4.80 6.54
C TRP A 37 1.82 -5.35 7.57
N PRO A 38 3.11 -5.53 7.20
CA PRO A 38 4.13 -6.00 8.13
C PRO A 38 4.44 -4.94 9.19
N SER A 39 4.98 -5.38 10.32
CA SER A 39 5.56 -4.46 11.31
C SER A 39 7.03 -4.21 11.02
N PHE A 40 7.46 -2.95 11.12
CA PHE A 40 8.88 -2.57 11.04
C PHE A 40 9.55 -2.46 12.42
N THR A 41 8.78 -2.52 13.52
CA THR A 41 9.30 -2.24 14.87
C THR A 41 8.81 -3.21 15.95
N SER A 42 7.67 -3.87 15.75
CA SER A 42 7.15 -4.83 16.73
C SER A 42 7.83 -6.18 16.62
N LYS A 43 7.91 -6.91 17.75
CA LYS A 43 8.50 -8.26 17.80
C LYS A 43 7.87 -9.25 16.81
N THR A 44 6.57 -9.12 16.55
CA THR A 44 5.82 -9.93 15.58
C THR A 44 4.76 -9.08 14.89
N ASN A 45 4.40 -9.44 13.65
CA ASN A 45 3.31 -8.80 12.93
C ASN A 45 1.97 -8.91 13.69
N VAL A 46 1.72 -10.05 14.33
CA VAL A 46 0.48 -10.27 15.11
C VAL A 46 0.36 -9.28 16.27
N ASN A 47 1.44 -8.97 16.98
CA ASN A 47 1.40 -7.99 18.07
C ASN A 47 1.08 -6.59 17.56
N PHE A 48 1.64 -6.24 16.40
CA PHE A 48 1.33 -4.98 15.74
C PHE A 48 -0.13 -4.89 15.32
N TRP A 49 -0.68 -5.92 14.66
CA TRP A 49 -2.09 -5.92 14.25
C TRP A 49 -3.04 -5.86 15.46
N LYS A 50 -2.73 -6.58 16.55
CA LYS A 50 -3.51 -6.50 17.80
C LYS A 50 -3.54 -5.06 18.34
N TYR A 51 -2.40 -4.38 18.35
CA TYR A 51 -2.31 -3.00 18.79
C TYR A 51 -3.15 -2.06 17.92
N GLU A 52 -3.03 -2.16 16.59
CA GLU A 52 -3.81 -1.34 15.65
C GLU A 52 -5.32 -1.59 15.81
N TRP A 53 -5.74 -2.84 15.97
CA TRP A 53 -7.14 -3.17 16.26
C TRP A 53 -7.61 -2.54 17.57
N THR A 54 -6.93 -2.78 18.69
CA THR A 54 -7.34 -2.29 20.01
C THR A 54 -7.37 -0.77 20.09
N LYS A 55 -6.47 -0.09 19.38
CA LYS A 55 -6.37 1.37 19.42
C LYS A 55 -7.30 2.06 18.43
N HIS A 56 -7.52 1.49 17.25
CA HIS A 56 -8.18 2.16 16.13
C HIS A 56 -9.39 1.42 15.58
N GLY A 57 -9.34 0.09 15.50
CA GLY A 57 -10.43 -0.70 14.95
C GLY A 57 -11.61 -0.89 15.91
N SER A 58 -11.34 -1.15 17.19
CA SER A 58 -12.36 -1.49 18.18
C SER A 58 -13.29 -0.34 18.56
N THR A 59 -12.95 0.90 18.20
CA THR A 59 -13.81 2.07 18.40
C THR A 59 -14.85 2.24 17.29
N GLN A 60 -14.75 1.49 16.20
CA GLN A 60 -15.63 1.58 15.04
C GLN A 60 -16.73 0.53 15.10
N MET A 61 -17.66 0.65 16.04
CA MET A 61 -18.78 -0.29 16.13
C MET A 61 -19.76 -0.10 14.95
N PRO A 62 -20.32 -1.18 14.36
CA PRO A 62 -20.22 -2.59 14.76
C PRO A 62 -19.17 -3.40 13.97
N ILE A 63 -18.06 -2.79 13.54
CA ILE A 63 -17.04 -3.45 12.71
C ILE A 63 -16.34 -4.55 13.51
N THR A 64 -16.13 -5.71 12.89
CA THR A 64 -15.36 -6.82 13.47
C THR A 64 -13.88 -6.70 13.09
N PRO A 65 -12.94 -7.34 13.83
CA PRO A 65 -11.53 -7.36 13.45
C PRO A 65 -11.32 -7.86 12.01
N LYS A 66 -12.04 -8.91 11.62
CA LYS A 66 -11.95 -9.49 10.27
C LYS A 66 -12.32 -8.47 9.20
N LEU A 67 -13.42 -7.74 9.37
CA LEU A 67 -13.87 -6.73 8.42
C LEU A 67 -12.91 -5.53 8.38
N TYR A 68 -12.43 -5.07 9.54
CA TYR A 68 -11.46 -3.99 9.63
C TYR A 68 -10.19 -4.28 8.81
N PHE A 69 -9.57 -5.44 9.04
CA PHE A 69 -8.35 -5.81 8.32
C PHE A 69 -8.62 -6.08 6.84
N GLN A 70 -9.74 -6.71 6.48
CA GLN A 70 -10.08 -6.94 5.08
C GLN A 70 -10.30 -5.63 4.33
N SER A 71 -11.00 -4.66 4.92
CA SER A 71 -11.21 -3.35 4.32
C SER A 71 -9.89 -2.61 4.12
N ALA A 72 -8.99 -2.63 5.11
CA ALA A 72 -7.68 -2.01 4.98
C ALA A 72 -6.83 -2.61 3.86
N ILE A 73 -6.79 -3.94 3.74
CA ILE A 73 -6.11 -4.64 2.64
C ILE A 73 -6.74 -4.29 1.29
N ASN A 74 -8.07 -4.29 1.21
CA ASN A 74 -8.78 -3.97 -0.03
C ASN A 74 -8.49 -2.53 -0.47
N LEU A 75 -8.52 -1.56 0.44
CA LEU A 75 -8.17 -0.17 0.16
C LEU A 75 -6.70 -0.03 -0.27
N GLY A 76 -5.77 -0.65 0.46
CA GLY A 76 -4.34 -0.61 0.14
C GLY A 76 -4.01 -1.17 -1.25
N ASN A 77 -4.77 -2.17 -1.70
CA ASN A 77 -4.60 -2.76 -3.03
C ASN A 77 -5.29 -1.97 -4.16
N GLN A 78 -6.17 -1.01 -3.85
CA GLN A 78 -6.85 -0.20 -4.88
C GLN A 78 -5.97 0.92 -5.46
N PHE A 79 -4.95 1.36 -4.71
CA PHE A 79 -4.13 2.51 -5.13
C PHE A 79 -2.67 2.32 -4.72
N ASP A 80 -1.80 2.23 -5.72
CA ASP A 80 -0.36 2.13 -5.52
C ASP A 80 0.25 3.54 -5.49
N ILE A 81 0.61 3.99 -4.29
CA ILE A 81 1.22 5.30 -4.05
C ILE A 81 2.56 5.41 -4.77
N LEU A 82 3.38 4.35 -4.80
CA LEU A 82 4.70 4.41 -5.42
C LEU A 82 4.56 4.59 -6.93
N VAL A 83 3.64 3.87 -7.56
CA VAL A 83 3.35 4.05 -9.00
C VAL A 83 2.86 5.46 -9.29
N ALA A 84 1.98 6.02 -8.45
CA ALA A 84 1.50 7.39 -8.61
C ALA A 84 2.63 8.43 -8.54
N LEU A 85 3.55 8.26 -7.58
CA LEU A 85 4.72 9.12 -7.43
C LEU A 85 5.65 9.02 -8.66
N ILE A 86 6.00 7.80 -9.08
CA ILE A 86 6.91 7.57 -10.22
C ILE A 86 6.33 8.13 -11.52
N LYS A 87 5.02 7.94 -11.79
CA LYS A 87 4.35 8.49 -12.98
C LYS A 87 4.42 10.01 -13.09
N ASN A 88 4.62 10.69 -11.96
CA ASN A 88 4.70 12.14 -11.86
C ASN A 88 6.13 12.59 -11.48
N ASP A 89 7.14 11.80 -11.86
CA ASP A 89 8.58 12.09 -11.72
C ASP A 89 9.09 12.28 -10.28
N VAL A 90 8.31 11.83 -9.30
CA VAL A 90 8.73 11.76 -7.89
C VAL A 90 9.24 10.35 -7.61
N VAL A 91 10.57 10.18 -7.64
CA VAL A 91 11.21 8.86 -7.51
C VAL A 91 11.92 8.73 -6.15
N PRO A 92 11.82 7.58 -5.45
CA PRO A 92 12.48 7.38 -4.17
C PRO A 92 13.97 7.05 -4.37
N ASN A 93 14.77 8.01 -4.84
CA ASN A 93 16.20 7.86 -5.13
C ASN A 93 17.10 8.77 -4.28
N GLY A 94 16.55 9.44 -3.26
CA GLY A 94 17.27 10.38 -2.41
C GLY A 94 17.25 11.84 -2.89
N THR A 95 16.67 12.12 -4.06
CA THR A 95 16.41 13.49 -4.50
C THR A 95 15.36 14.16 -3.59
N SER A 96 15.59 15.43 -3.27
CA SER A 96 14.64 16.27 -2.53
C SER A 96 13.55 16.79 -3.46
N TYR A 97 12.31 16.79 -2.95
CA TYR A 97 11.14 17.31 -3.65
C TYR A 97 10.36 18.24 -2.73
N GLU A 98 9.69 19.23 -3.31
CA GLU A 98 8.74 20.06 -2.58
C GLU A 98 7.56 19.21 -2.07
N THR A 99 7.04 19.57 -0.90
CA THR A 99 5.84 18.91 -0.33
C THR A 99 4.68 18.90 -1.33
N LEU A 100 4.53 19.97 -2.13
CA LEU A 100 3.51 20.07 -3.16
C LEU A 100 3.70 19.08 -4.31
N SER A 101 4.92 18.63 -4.62
CA SER A 101 5.16 17.61 -5.66
C SER A 101 4.55 16.28 -5.25
N PHE A 102 4.74 15.85 -4.00
CA PHE A 102 4.12 14.62 -3.47
C PHE A 102 2.59 14.70 -3.45
N VAL A 103 2.05 15.83 -2.98
CA VAL A 103 0.59 16.05 -2.96
C VAL A 103 0.03 16.02 -4.38
N SER A 104 0.66 16.73 -5.32
CA SER A 104 0.17 16.82 -6.71
C SER A 104 0.25 15.46 -7.41
N ALA A 105 1.33 14.70 -7.24
CA ALA A 105 1.48 13.37 -7.82
C ALA A 105 0.41 12.37 -7.37
N ILE A 106 0.01 12.43 -6.10
CA ILE A 106 -1.04 11.55 -5.58
C ILE A 106 -2.42 12.03 -6.02
N THR A 107 -2.70 13.33 -5.88
CA THR A 107 -4.02 13.90 -6.22
C THR A 107 -4.31 13.92 -7.72
N SER A 108 -3.27 13.93 -8.58
CA SER A 108 -3.42 13.80 -10.03
C SER A 108 -3.89 12.40 -10.44
N GLU A 109 -3.52 11.35 -9.71
CA GLU A 109 -3.98 9.98 -9.97
C GLU A 109 -5.32 9.69 -9.29
N THR A 110 -5.52 10.15 -8.04
CA THR A 110 -6.79 9.92 -7.30
C THR A 110 -7.93 10.84 -7.74
N LYS A 111 -7.61 11.95 -8.42
CA LYS A 111 -8.54 13.02 -8.83
C LYS A 111 -9.28 13.67 -7.65
N MET A 112 -8.70 13.66 -6.46
CA MET A 112 -9.32 14.19 -5.24
C MET A 112 -8.27 14.79 -4.29
N GLN A 113 -8.66 15.76 -3.46
CA GLN A 113 -7.84 16.21 -2.33
C GLN A 113 -7.97 15.23 -1.15
N ASN A 114 -7.35 14.06 -1.27
CA ASN A 114 -7.51 12.96 -0.32
C ASN A 114 -6.22 12.56 0.41
N VAL A 115 -5.16 13.38 0.37
CA VAL A 115 -3.85 13.00 0.89
C VAL A 115 -3.38 13.93 2.02
N MET A 116 -2.86 13.31 3.08
CA MET A 116 -2.08 13.97 4.13
C MET A 116 -0.69 13.36 4.17
N LEU A 117 0.34 14.21 4.24
CA LEU A 117 1.73 13.78 4.34
C LEU A 117 2.24 13.98 5.77
N HIS A 118 3.27 13.22 6.12
CA HIS A 118 4.02 13.40 7.36
C HIS A 118 5.50 13.17 7.11
N SER A 119 6.31 14.18 7.40
CA SER A 119 7.76 14.09 7.31
C SER A 119 8.40 13.84 8.67
N LYS A 120 9.52 13.13 8.66
CA LYS A 120 10.39 12.93 9.81
C LYS A 120 11.83 13.07 9.34
N ASP A 121 12.62 13.90 10.01
CA ASP A 121 14.04 14.15 9.68
C ASP A 121 14.26 14.56 8.21
N ASN A 122 13.37 15.40 7.66
CA ASN A 122 13.31 15.81 6.25
C ASN A 122 12.96 14.73 5.22
N PHE A 123 12.65 13.50 5.66
CA PHE A 123 12.15 12.43 4.80
C PHE A 123 10.64 12.33 4.89
N LEU A 124 9.97 12.10 3.74
CA LEU A 124 8.59 11.67 3.74
C LEU A 124 8.50 10.30 4.43
N SER A 125 7.82 10.25 5.57
CA SER A 125 7.77 9.06 6.42
C SER A 125 6.41 8.35 6.39
N LYS A 126 5.32 9.09 6.15
CA LYS A 126 3.98 8.51 6.02
C LYS A 126 3.17 9.28 4.99
N VAL A 127 2.40 8.53 4.21
CA VAL A 127 1.31 9.02 3.37
C VAL A 127 0.02 8.47 3.96
N ARG A 128 -0.99 9.33 4.16
CA ARG A 128 -2.31 8.93 4.63
C ARG A 128 -3.34 9.37 3.61
N LEU A 129 -4.22 8.45 3.24
CA LEU A 129 -5.33 8.72 2.34
C LEU A 129 -6.66 8.71 3.11
N CYS A 130 -7.50 9.71 2.85
CA CYS A 130 -8.86 9.73 3.40
C CYS A 130 -9.77 8.75 2.66
N VAL A 131 -10.65 8.11 3.42
CA VAL A 131 -11.62 7.14 2.94
C VAL A 131 -13.00 7.50 3.47
N ASN A 132 -14.04 7.00 2.81
CA ASN A 132 -15.41 7.17 3.30
C ASN A 132 -15.61 6.44 4.65
N TYR A 133 -16.68 6.79 5.37
CA TYR A 133 -17.00 6.18 6.66
C TYR A 133 -17.13 4.65 6.62
N ALA A 134 -17.58 4.10 5.48
CA ALA A 134 -17.70 2.67 5.27
C ALA A 134 -16.35 1.95 4.99
N ALA A 135 -15.25 2.70 4.84
CA ALA A 135 -13.93 2.20 4.47
C ALA A 135 -13.95 1.32 3.20
N THR A 136 -14.75 1.71 2.20
CA THR A 136 -14.89 0.99 0.93
C THR A 136 -14.22 1.72 -0.24
N ASN A 137 -14.15 3.05 -0.18
CA ASN A 137 -13.60 3.89 -1.24
C ASN A 137 -12.81 5.06 -0.65
N TYR A 138 -11.88 5.59 -1.44
CA TYR A 138 -11.25 6.87 -1.17
C TYR A 138 -12.27 8.02 -1.22
N ALA A 139 -12.03 9.04 -0.41
CA ALA A 139 -12.86 10.24 -0.35
C ALA A 139 -12.00 11.48 -0.11
N PRO A 140 -12.48 12.68 -0.45
CA PRO A 140 -11.79 13.92 -0.09
C PRO A 140 -11.59 14.05 1.42
N CYS A 141 -10.43 14.54 1.84
CA CYS A 141 -10.19 14.94 3.22
C CYS A 141 -10.91 16.26 3.51
N ASN A 142 -11.31 16.48 4.77
CA ASN A 142 -11.82 17.76 5.22
C ASN A 142 -10.67 18.77 5.51
N ALA A 143 -11.01 20.04 5.69
CA ALA A 143 -10.02 21.11 5.91
C ALA A 143 -9.14 20.88 7.15
N LYS A 144 -9.70 20.28 8.21
CA LYS A 144 -8.95 19.96 9.43
C LYS A 144 -7.91 18.86 9.18
N GLU A 145 -8.28 17.83 8.42
CA GLU A 145 -7.38 16.75 8.00
C GLU A 145 -6.22 17.29 7.14
N LEU A 146 -6.53 18.09 6.12
CA LEU A 146 -5.51 18.66 5.22
C LEU A 146 -4.49 19.56 5.95
N GLY A 147 -4.90 20.20 7.06
CA GLY A 147 -4.00 20.96 7.93
C GLY A 147 -2.85 20.15 8.54
N HIS A 148 -2.92 18.82 8.54
CA HIS A 148 -1.83 17.96 9.04
C HIS A 148 -0.57 18.02 8.17
N THR A 149 -0.71 18.10 6.85
CA THR A 149 0.44 18.17 5.93
C THR A 149 1.26 19.42 6.21
N VAL A 150 0.60 20.58 6.29
CA VAL A 150 1.26 21.87 6.55
C VAL A 150 2.08 21.83 7.85
N ARG A 151 1.52 21.24 8.91
CA ARG A 151 2.19 21.18 10.23
C ARG A 151 3.39 20.24 10.29
N THR A 152 3.44 19.23 9.42
CA THR A 152 4.42 18.13 9.55
C THR A 152 5.40 18.04 8.39
N CYS A 153 5.09 18.69 7.28
CA CYS A 153 5.92 18.75 6.08
C CYS A 153 6.19 20.19 5.63
N GLY A 154 5.49 21.19 6.20
CA GLY A 154 5.71 22.59 5.88
C GLY A 154 6.96 23.11 6.58
N HIS A 155 7.93 23.55 5.78
CA HIS A 155 8.83 24.63 6.15
C HIS A 155 8.24 25.95 5.66
#